data_AF-A0A1I2LJI3-F1
#
_entry.id   AF-A0A1I2LJI3-F1
#
_cell.length_a   1.000
_cell.length_b   1.000
_cell.length_c   1.000
_cell.angle_alpha   90.00
_cell.angle_beta   90.00
_cell.angle_gamma   90.00
#
_symmetry.space_group_name_H-M   'P 1'
#
loop_
_entity.id
_entity.type
_entity.pdbx_description
1 polymer ?
#
loop_
_entity_poly.entity_id
_entity_poly.type
_entity_poly.pdbx_seq_one_letter_code
_entity_poly.pdbx_strand_id
1 'polypeptide(L)'
;MNGKTTFDKKERFLHFDILYSTFSWRPEAKSTFRLNKNNYNGLNLITMKIQLNFKCINEDYSQEFADQFHLGKESENNSKYHWEQSFEVPDVIEVSKPEEPFKLIAELEDGTQLQKEIDNVHILRLKFDDGQKKDCAVSGAILKETNAAYLEKEGTKCFYFYLNEESKALEVLDGVFLTEEDAYGEGFVVV
;
A
#
# COMPACT_ATOMS: atom_id res chain seq x y z
N MET A 1 41.45 0.80 0.09
CA MET A 1 40.80 2.00 0.63
C MET A 1 39.36 1.98 0.12
N ASN A 2 38.42 1.54 0.96
CA ASN A 2 37.02 1.42 0.58
C ASN A 2 36.35 2.77 0.80
N GLY A 3 36.06 3.47 -0.30
CA GLY A 3 35.24 4.68 -0.27
C GLY A 3 33.81 4.28 0.07
N LYS A 4 33.37 4.59 1.29
CA LYS A 4 31.95 4.58 1.65
C LYS A 4 31.33 5.85 1.07
N THR A 5 30.47 5.71 0.08
CA THR A 5 29.66 6.82 -0.43
C THR A 5 28.54 7.07 0.58
N THR A 6 28.74 8.06 1.45
CA THR A 6 27.71 8.55 2.37
C THR A 6 26.78 9.49 1.61
N PHE A 7 25.48 9.24 1.65
CA PHE A 7 24.46 10.18 1.19
C PHE A 7 23.67 10.71 2.38
N ASP A 8 23.53 12.03 2.43
CA ASP A 8 22.93 12.79 3.52
C ASP A 8 21.41 12.60 3.57
N LYS A 9 20.88 12.47 4.79
CA LYS A 9 19.50 12.08 5.13
C LYS A 9 18.44 13.14 4.80
N LYS A 10 18.85 14.31 4.28
CA LYS A 10 17.99 15.48 4.08
C LYS A 10 17.54 15.77 2.65
N GLU A 11 17.99 15.01 1.64
CA GLU A 11 17.70 15.32 0.22
C GLU A 11 17.28 14.11 -0.63
N ARG A 12 16.47 13.18 -0.11
CA ARG A 12 16.01 12.03 -0.91
C ARG A 12 14.49 11.95 -0.99
N PHE A 13 13.92 12.81 -1.82
CA PHE A 13 12.73 12.44 -2.58
C PHE A 13 13.23 11.64 -3.78
N LEU A 14 13.31 10.31 -3.65
CA LEU A 14 13.45 9.45 -4.83
C LEU A 14 12.26 9.76 -5.74
N HIS A 15 12.53 10.39 -6.89
CA HIS A 15 11.54 10.52 -7.95
C HIS A 15 11.34 9.11 -8.52
N PHE A 16 10.26 8.45 -8.11
CA PHE A 16 9.82 7.21 -8.72
C PHE A 16 9.20 7.54 -10.08
N ASP A 17 10.03 7.68 -11.12
CA ASP A 17 9.54 7.64 -12.50
C ASP A 17 9.33 6.18 -12.89
N ILE A 18 8.12 5.70 -12.58
CA ILE A 18 7.68 4.36 -12.95
C ILE A 18 7.46 4.35 -14.47
N LEU A 19 8.21 3.52 -15.21
CA LEU A 19 7.86 3.10 -16.57
C LEU A 19 6.68 2.11 -16.56
N TYR A 20 5.55 2.58 -16.04
CA TYR A 20 4.22 2.24 -16.51
C TYR A 20 3.68 3.58 -17.00
N SER A 21 3.20 3.63 -18.24
CA SER A 21 2.39 4.73 -18.81
C SER A 21 1.91 5.71 -17.74
N THR A 22 2.60 6.85 -17.62
CA THR A 22 2.51 7.78 -16.51
C THR A 22 1.08 8.24 -16.25
N PHE A 23 0.60 8.06 -15.02
CA PHE A 23 -0.37 8.99 -14.46
C PHE A 23 -0.14 9.17 -12.96
N SER A 24 0.60 10.23 -12.62
CA SER A 24 0.64 10.77 -11.27
C SER A 24 -0.70 11.45 -10.98
N TRP A 25 -1.44 10.97 -9.99
CA TRP A 25 -2.69 11.59 -9.60
C TRP A 25 -2.40 12.83 -8.74
N ARG A 26 -2.59 14.03 -9.30
CA ARG A 26 -2.68 15.30 -8.54
C ARG A 26 -4.17 15.67 -8.35
N PRO A 27 -4.64 15.96 -7.13
CA PRO A 27 -6.04 16.31 -6.89
C PRO A 27 -6.29 17.82 -7.08
N GLU A 28 -5.92 18.41 -8.22
CA GLU A 28 -6.29 19.80 -8.50
C GLU A 28 -6.65 20.03 -9.97
N ALA A 29 -7.84 19.57 -10.35
CA ALA A 29 -8.68 20.26 -11.33
C ALA A 29 -10.10 19.69 -11.28
N LYS A 30 -11.08 20.52 -10.90
CA LYS A 30 -12.51 20.25 -11.14
C LYS A 30 -12.76 20.24 -12.66
N SER A 31 -12.48 19.11 -13.29
CA SER A 31 -12.81 18.85 -14.68
C SER A 31 -13.81 17.71 -14.69
N THR A 32 -15.08 18.01 -14.92
CA THR A 32 -16.13 17.01 -15.13
C THR A 32 -15.84 16.24 -16.41
N PHE A 33 -15.07 15.15 -16.33
CA PHE A 33 -14.97 14.17 -17.38
C PHE A 33 -16.20 13.27 -17.31
N ARG A 34 -17.23 13.60 -18.11
CA ARG A 34 -18.27 12.63 -18.46
C ARG A 34 -17.66 11.65 -19.47
N LEU A 35 -17.23 10.49 -19.00
CA LEU A 35 -16.89 9.38 -19.89
C LEU A 35 -18.16 8.97 -20.66
N ASN A 36 -18.09 9.13 -21.97
CA ASN A 36 -19.13 8.72 -22.90
C ASN A 36 -19.10 7.19 -22.98
N LYS A 37 -20.08 6.52 -22.35
CA LYS A 37 -20.31 5.08 -22.44
C LYS A 37 -20.74 4.72 -23.87
N ASN A 38 -19.78 4.60 -24.79
CA ASN A 38 -20.05 4.06 -26.12
C ASN A 38 -19.34 2.72 -26.31
N ASN A 39 -20.15 1.66 -26.18
CA ASN A 39 -20.17 0.46 -27.01
C ASN A 39 -18.84 -0.30 -27.20
N TYR A 40 -18.51 -1.14 -26.22
CA TYR A 40 -17.96 -2.47 -26.52
C TYR A 40 -19.07 -3.51 -26.34
N ASN A 41 -19.14 -4.43 -27.30
CA ASN A 41 -20.16 -5.46 -27.41
C ASN A 41 -20.27 -6.31 -26.13
N GLY A 42 -21.41 -6.24 -25.45
CA GLY A 42 -22.07 -7.43 -24.91
C GLY A 42 -21.81 -7.87 -23.46
N LEU A 43 -20.97 -7.22 -22.67
CA LEU A 43 -20.84 -7.52 -21.23
C LEU A 43 -20.69 -6.22 -20.44
N ASN A 44 -21.75 -5.81 -19.72
CA ASN A 44 -21.59 -4.87 -18.60
C ASN A 44 -20.79 -5.62 -17.54
N LEU A 45 -19.47 -5.44 -17.52
CA LEU A 45 -18.66 -5.90 -16.40
C LEU A 45 -19.10 -5.11 -15.17
N ILE A 46 -19.50 -5.83 -14.13
CA ILE A 46 -19.82 -5.23 -12.85
C ILE A 46 -18.47 -4.82 -12.25
N THR A 47 -18.22 -3.52 -12.22
CA THR A 47 -17.07 -2.96 -11.51
C THR A 47 -17.42 -2.78 -10.03
N MET A 48 -16.42 -2.91 -9.16
CA MET A 48 -16.54 -2.72 -7.72
C MET A 48 -15.52 -1.70 -7.24
N LYS A 49 -15.86 -1.04 -6.14
CA LYS A 49 -14.94 -0.16 -5.43
C LYS A 49 -14.19 -0.95 -4.37
N ILE A 50 -12.88 -0.80 -4.33
CA ILE A 50 -12.02 -1.41 -3.32
C ILE A 50 -11.48 -0.33 -2.41
N GLN A 51 -11.46 -0.59 -1.11
CA GLN A 51 -10.78 0.25 -0.13
C GLN A 51 -9.70 -0.58 0.56
N LEU A 52 -8.45 -0.15 0.46
CA LEU A 52 -7.32 -0.74 1.15
C LEU A 52 -7.03 0.10 2.38
N ASN A 53 -7.01 -0.51 3.56
CA ASN A 53 -6.77 0.18 4.83
C ASN A 53 -5.57 -0.47 5.51
N PHE A 54 -4.56 0.31 5.82
CA PHE A 54 -3.34 -0.11 6.49
C PHE A 54 -3.29 0.57 7.85
N LYS A 55 -3.04 -0.21 8.90
CA LYS A 55 -3.01 0.28 10.27
C LYS A 55 -1.80 -0.29 10.99
N CYS A 56 -0.91 0.57 11.49
CA CYS A 56 0.18 0.11 12.35
C CYS A 56 -0.29 0.10 13.80
N ILE A 57 -0.30 -1.08 14.41
CA ILE A 57 -0.78 -1.30 15.78
C ILE A 57 0.20 -0.67 16.77
N ASN A 58 -0.35 0.07 17.72
CA ASN A 58 0.37 0.50 18.90
C ASN A 58 0.28 -0.58 19.98
N GLU A 59 1.42 -1.25 20.25
CA GLU A 59 1.48 -2.29 21.29
C GLU A 59 1.37 -1.72 22.72
N ASP A 60 1.66 -0.43 22.90
CA ASP A 60 1.55 0.27 24.18
C ASP A 60 0.11 0.69 24.51
N TYR A 61 -0.85 0.42 23.62
CA TYR A 61 -2.26 0.70 23.88
C TYR A 61 -2.78 -0.09 25.09
N SER A 62 -3.37 0.62 26.06
CA SER A 62 -4.06 0.01 27.21
C SER A 62 -5.55 0.30 27.17
N GLN A 63 -6.35 -0.77 27.06
CA GLN A 63 -7.81 -0.66 27.17
C GLN A 63 -8.21 -0.21 28.59
N GLU A 64 -7.50 -0.66 29.62
CA GLU A 64 -7.77 -0.30 31.00
C GLU A 64 -7.59 1.20 31.24
N PHE A 65 -6.53 1.79 30.67
CA PHE A 65 -6.32 3.24 30.72
C PHE A 65 -7.43 4.00 29.98
N ALA A 66 -7.83 3.50 28.81
CA ALA A 66 -8.95 4.07 28.05
C ALA A 66 -10.26 4.03 28.87
N ASP A 67 -10.57 2.91 29.50
CA ASP A 67 -11.78 2.71 30.30
C ASP A 67 -11.81 3.64 31.52
N GLN A 68 -10.68 3.77 32.21
CA GLN A 68 -10.59 4.57 33.44
C GLN A 68 -10.62 6.08 33.20
N PHE A 69 -9.95 6.57 32.14
CA PHE A 69 -9.71 8.01 31.96
C PHE A 69 -10.42 8.61 30.75
N HIS A 70 -10.85 7.77 29.79
CA HIS A 70 -11.38 8.23 28.50
C HIS A 70 -12.68 7.51 28.09
N LEU A 71 -13.43 6.94 29.05
CA LEU A 71 -14.72 6.26 28.82
C LEU A 71 -14.61 5.12 27.78
N GLY A 72 -13.50 4.41 27.81
CA GLY A 72 -13.16 3.31 26.89
C GLY A 72 -12.76 3.73 25.49
N LYS A 73 -12.54 5.04 25.28
CA LYS A 73 -12.10 5.60 24.00
C LYS A 73 -10.59 5.88 24.02
N GLU A 74 -10.04 5.89 22.83
CA GLU A 74 -8.66 6.29 22.58
C GLU A 74 -8.43 7.75 22.94
N SER A 75 -7.20 8.08 23.27
CA SER A 75 -6.75 9.44 23.52
C SER A 75 -5.39 9.68 22.88
N GLU A 76 -4.95 10.94 22.84
CA GLU A 76 -3.66 11.31 22.25
C GLU A 76 -2.48 10.52 22.84
N ASN A 77 -2.54 10.22 24.15
CA ASN A 77 -1.50 9.45 24.85
C ASN A 77 -1.79 7.93 24.90
N ASN A 78 -2.86 7.47 24.26
CA ASN A 78 -3.31 6.06 24.25
C ASN A 78 -4.08 5.75 22.96
N SER A 79 -3.43 5.98 21.81
CA SER A 79 -3.97 5.64 20.48
C SER A 79 -3.80 4.14 20.22
N LYS A 80 -4.78 3.49 19.56
CA LYS A 80 -4.65 2.07 19.17
C LYS A 80 -3.67 1.83 18.02
N TYR A 81 -3.46 2.86 17.21
CA TYR A 81 -2.62 2.78 16.02
C TYR A 81 -1.60 3.92 16.03
N HIS A 82 -0.36 3.63 15.63
CA HIS A 82 0.67 4.66 15.41
C HIS A 82 0.33 5.52 14.20
N TRP A 83 -0.14 4.88 13.12
CA TRP A 83 -0.64 5.53 11.92
C TRP A 83 -1.69 4.69 11.21
N GLU A 84 -2.49 5.35 10.38
CA GLU A 84 -3.49 4.75 9.51
C GLU A 84 -3.38 5.35 8.11
N GLN A 85 -3.45 4.50 7.08
CA GLN A 85 -3.42 4.93 5.68
C GLN A 85 -4.49 4.19 4.90
N SER A 86 -5.19 4.91 4.03
CA SER A 86 -6.29 4.34 3.26
C SER A 86 -6.19 4.74 1.79
N PHE A 87 -6.42 3.77 0.92
CA PHE A 87 -6.44 3.95 -0.51
C PHE A 87 -7.77 3.50 -1.07
N GLU A 88 -8.35 4.34 -1.90
CA GLU A 88 -9.54 4.01 -2.66
C GLU A 88 -9.15 3.63 -4.08
N VAL A 89 -9.59 2.47 -4.52
CA VAL A 89 -9.34 1.96 -5.87
C VAL A 89 -10.70 1.68 -6.53
N PRO A 90 -11.17 2.59 -7.41
CA PRO A 90 -12.43 2.39 -8.14
C PRO A 90 -12.23 1.40 -9.30
N ASP A 91 -13.36 1.04 -9.92
CA ASP A 91 -13.41 0.36 -11.22
C ASP A 91 -12.69 -1.00 -11.30
N VAL A 92 -12.58 -1.71 -10.17
CA VAL A 92 -11.98 -3.04 -10.11
C VAL A 92 -12.98 -4.08 -10.59
N ILE A 93 -12.59 -4.96 -11.51
CA ILE A 93 -13.45 -6.04 -12.00
C ILE A 93 -13.22 -7.35 -11.25
N GLU A 94 -12.03 -7.53 -10.68
CA GLU A 94 -11.62 -8.78 -10.05
C GLU A 94 -10.54 -8.52 -8.99
N VAL A 95 -10.63 -9.24 -7.88
CA VAL A 95 -9.62 -9.25 -6.82
C VAL A 95 -9.15 -10.68 -6.60
N SER A 96 -7.83 -10.88 -6.60
CA SER A 96 -7.21 -12.19 -6.40
C SER A 96 -6.09 -12.11 -5.35
N LYS A 97 -5.74 -13.26 -4.77
CA LYS A 97 -4.64 -13.41 -3.80
C LYS A 97 -3.66 -14.43 -4.37
N PRO A 98 -2.72 -14.02 -5.23
CA PRO A 98 -1.78 -14.95 -5.81
C PRO A 98 -0.80 -15.48 -4.75
N GLU A 99 -0.35 -16.72 -4.91
CA GLU A 99 0.66 -17.37 -4.05
C GLU A 99 2.09 -17.27 -4.63
N GLU A 100 2.28 -16.45 -5.68
CA GLU A 100 3.57 -16.25 -6.32
C GLU A 100 4.40 -15.17 -5.60
N PRO A 101 5.74 -15.17 -5.75
CA PRO A 101 6.58 -14.13 -5.17
C PRO A 101 6.21 -12.74 -5.70
N PHE A 102 6.26 -11.73 -4.83
CA PHE A 102 6.02 -10.34 -5.23
C PHE A 102 7.20 -9.83 -6.03
N LYS A 103 6.93 -9.26 -7.21
CA LYS A 103 7.96 -8.74 -8.12
C LYS A 103 8.05 -7.23 -7.95
N LEU A 104 9.07 -6.78 -7.23
CA LEU A 104 9.41 -5.38 -7.13
C LEU A 104 10.27 -4.98 -8.34
N ILE A 105 9.78 -4.02 -9.11
CA ILE A 105 10.51 -3.39 -10.21
C ILE A 105 10.55 -1.90 -9.91
N ALA A 106 11.75 -1.35 -9.75
CA ALA A 106 11.98 0.06 -9.50
C ALA A 106 13.14 0.58 -10.36
N GLU A 107 13.14 1.86 -10.68
CA GLU A 107 14.26 2.54 -11.32
C GLU A 107 14.92 3.48 -10.30
N LEU A 108 16.24 3.37 -10.16
CA LEU A 108 17.03 4.24 -9.30
C LEU A 108 17.36 5.55 -10.02
N GLU A 109 17.77 6.59 -9.28
CA GLU A 109 18.10 7.91 -9.83
C GLU A 109 19.20 7.89 -10.90
N ASP A 110 20.07 6.88 -10.89
CA ASP A 110 21.13 6.69 -11.89
C ASP A 110 20.65 5.94 -13.16
N GLY A 111 19.35 5.64 -13.25
CA GLY A 111 18.72 4.88 -14.33
C GLY A 111 18.87 3.36 -14.20
N THR A 112 19.44 2.86 -13.10
CA THR A 112 19.55 1.42 -12.86
C THR A 112 18.19 0.84 -12.50
N GLN A 113 17.76 -0.20 -13.22
CA GLN A 113 16.56 -0.95 -12.87
C GLN A 113 16.87 -2.00 -11.81
N LEU A 114 16.22 -1.86 -10.65
CA LEU A 114 16.18 -2.87 -9.60
C LEU A 114 15.00 -3.80 -9.87
N GLN A 115 15.29 -5.09 -10.02
CA GLN A 115 14.28 -6.14 -10.10
C GLN A 115 14.53 -7.17 -8.99
N LYS A 116 13.54 -7.38 -8.13
CA LYS A 116 13.63 -8.30 -7.00
C LYS A 116 12.34 -9.10 -6.85
N GLU A 117 12.49 -10.38 -6.56
CA GLU A 117 11.38 -11.26 -6.17
C GLU A 117 11.41 -11.44 -4.65
N ILE A 118 10.25 -11.30 -3.99
CA ILE A 118 10.11 -11.35 -2.54
C ILE A 118 9.07 -12.42 -2.20
N ASP A 119 9.52 -13.51 -1.60
CA ASP A 119 8.67 -14.70 -1.40
C ASP A 119 7.65 -14.53 -0.27
N ASN A 120 8.05 -13.92 0.85
CA ASN A 120 7.20 -13.80 2.04
C ASN A 120 6.36 -12.52 2.03
N VAL A 121 5.45 -12.39 1.06
CA VAL A 121 4.59 -11.20 0.89
C VAL A 121 3.13 -11.61 0.77
N HIS A 122 2.24 -10.90 1.47
CA HIS A 122 0.81 -11.00 1.26
C HIS A 122 0.40 -10.10 0.10
N ILE A 123 -0.02 -10.71 -1.01
CA ILE A 123 -0.40 -9.99 -2.23
C ILE A 123 -1.91 -9.96 -2.38
N LEU A 124 -2.43 -8.77 -2.66
CA LEU A 124 -3.79 -8.55 -3.13
C LEU A 124 -3.72 -7.90 -4.52
N ARG A 125 -4.07 -8.68 -5.54
CA ARG A 125 -4.03 -8.25 -6.94
C ARG A 125 -5.39 -7.79 -7.41
N LEU A 126 -5.44 -6.53 -7.81
CA LEU A 126 -6.61 -5.87 -8.38
C LEU A 126 -6.48 -5.87 -9.89
N LYS A 127 -7.56 -6.25 -10.60
CA LYS A 127 -7.61 -6.24 -12.06
C LYS A 127 -8.67 -5.27 -12.52
N PHE A 128 -8.35 -4.53 -13.57
CA PHE A 128 -9.21 -3.51 -14.19
C PHE A 128 -9.77 -4.00 -15.53
N ASP A 129 -10.76 -3.29 -16.04
CA ASP A 129 -11.49 -3.65 -17.27
C ASP A 129 -10.61 -3.59 -18.53
N ASP A 130 -9.64 -2.69 -18.56
CA ASP A 130 -8.63 -2.54 -19.60
C ASP A 130 -7.53 -3.64 -19.58
N GLY A 131 -7.61 -4.56 -18.62
CA GLY A 131 -6.66 -5.65 -18.44
C GLY A 131 -5.43 -5.29 -17.59
N GLN A 132 -5.31 -4.04 -17.14
CA GLN A 132 -4.27 -3.65 -16.19
C GLN A 132 -4.44 -4.36 -14.85
N LYS A 133 -3.33 -4.46 -14.12
CA LYS A 133 -3.27 -5.07 -12.80
C LYS A 133 -2.52 -4.14 -11.86
N LYS A 134 -3.01 -4.02 -10.62
CA LYS A 134 -2.31 -3.36 -9.52
C LYS A 134 -2.17 -4.36 -8.38
N ASP A 135 -0.94 -4.53 -7.91
CA ASP A 135 -0.64 -5.35 -6.75
C ASP A 135 -0.51 -4.46 -5.53
N CYS A 136 -1.30 -4.77 -4.51
CA CYS A 136 -1.09 -4.34 -3.14
C CYS A 136 -0.32 -5.45 -2.44
N ALA A 137 0.75 -5.10 -1.74
CA ALA A 137 1.68 -6.09 -1.19
C ALA A 137 2.13 -5.68 0.21
N VAL A 138 2.09 -6.62 1.16
CA VAL A 138 2.59 -6.38 2.52
C VAL A 138 3.55 -7.48 2.91
N SER A 139 4.77 -7.13 3.33
CA SER A 139 5.74 -8.11 3.82
C SER A 139 5.15 -8.91 4.99
N GLY A 140 5.32 -10.23 4.94
CA GLY A 140 4.93 -11.13 6.01
C GLY A 140 5.69 -10.88 7.32
N ALA A 141 6.84 -10.20 7.27
CA ALA A 141 7.61 -9.85 8.47
C ALA A 141 6.93 -8.76 9.32
N ILE A 142 6.18 -7.85 8.69
CA ILE A 142 5.48 -6.74 9.38
C ILE A 142 3.99 -6.98 9.53
N LEU A 143 3.41 -7.88 8.73
CA LEU A 143 1.98 -8.17 8.73
C LEU A 143 1.58 -9.01 9.95
N LYS A 144 0.68 -8.48 10.78
CA LYS A 144 0.05 -9.22 11.88
C LYS A 144 -1.15 -10.03 11.41
N GLU A 145 -2.08 -9.33 10.77
CA GLU A 145 -3.36 -9.90 10.38
C GLU A 145 -3.98 -9.13 9.21
N THR A 146 -4.88 -9.80 8.50
CA THR A 146 -5.70 -9.19 7.45
C THR A 146 -7.17 -9.45 7.72
N ASN A 147 -8.02 -8.49 7.34
CA ASN A 147 -9.47 -8.63 7.39
C ASN A 147 -10.07 -8.13 6.08
N ALA A 148 -11.25 -8.63 5.71
CA ALA A 148 -12.02 -8.13 4.59
C ALA A 148 -13.48 -7.97 4.98
N ALA A 149 -14.05 -6.82 4.66
CA ALA A 149 -15.45 -6.50 4.88
C ALA A 149 -16.12 -6.06 3.57
N TYR A 150 -17.40 -6.37 3.41
CA TYR A 150 -18.19 -5.86 2.29
C TYR A 150 -19.22 -4.87 2.83
N LEU A 151 -19.10 -3.61 2.41
CA LEU A 151 -20.02 -2.55 2.75
C LEU A 151 -21.12 -2.50 1.68
N GLU A 152 -22.14 -3.33 1.84
CA GLU A 152 -23.26 -3.48 0.88
C GLU A 152 -23.91 -2.13 0.49
N LYS A 153 -24.03 -1.21 1.45
CA LYS A 153 -24.63 0.12 1.22
C LYS A 153 -23.84 1.00 0.25
N GLU A 154 -22.54 0.75 0.11
CA GLU A 154 -21.63 1.56 -0.70
C GLU A 154 -21.10 0.80 -1.92
N GLY A 155 -21.41 -0.49 -2.06
CA GLY A 155 -20.82 -1.35 -3.10
C GLY A 155 -19.31 -1.49 -2.97
N THR A 156 -18.76 -1.23 -1.77
CA THR A 156 -17.33 -1.17 -1.50
C THR A 156 -16.87 -2.43 -0.79
N LYS A 157 -15.81 -3.06 -1.28
CA LYS A 157 -15.10 -4.12 -0.58
C LYS A 157 -13.87 -3.53 0.10
N CYS A 158 -13.83 -3.61 1.42
CA CYS A 158 -12.74 -3.10 2.25
C CYS A 158 -11.79 -4.24 2.60
N PHE A 159 -10.50 -4.02 2.43
CA PHE A 159 -9.43 -4.87 2.95
C PHE A 159 -8.69 -4.08 4.03
N TYR A 160 -8.39 -4.75 5.13
CA TYR A 160 -7.65 -4.21 6.26
C TYR A 160 -6.37 -5.02 6.43
N PHE A 161 -5.25 -4.31 6.58
CA PHE A 161 -3.93 -4.84 6.86
C PHE A 161 -3.44 -4.22 8.16
N TYR A 162 -3.14 -5.06 9.14
CA TYR A 162 -2.68 -4.64 10.44
C TYR A 162 -1.21 -5.00 10.60
N LEU A 163 -0.37 -4.01 10.89
CA LEU A 163 1.09 -4.12 10.92
C LEU A 163 1.59 -3.98 12.36
N ASN A 164 2.59 -4.75 12.78
CA ASN A 164 3.12 -4.72 14.16
C ASN A 164 4.33 -3.80 14.38
N GLU A 165 5.06 -3.44 13.32
CA GLU A 165 6.38 -2.82 13.47
C GLU A 165 6.49 -1.51 12.68
N GLU A 166 6.14 -0.39 13.33
CA GLU A 166 6.17 0.95 12.71
C GLU A 166 7.54 1.25 12.09
N SER A 167 8.62 0.99 12.83
CA SER A 167 9.99 1.32 12.44
C SER A 167 10.49 0.51 11.24
N LYS A 168 9.84 -0.62 10.91
CA LYS A 168 10.21 -1.49 9.78
C LYS A 168 9.29 -1.34 8.58
N ALA A 169 8.11 -0.75 8.76
CA ALA A 169 7.13 -0.62 7.69
C ALA A 169 7.52 0.52 6.74
N LEU A 170 8.14 0.16 5.62
CA LEU A 170 8.48 1.10 4.55
C LEU A 170 7.44 1.03 3.44
N GLU A 171 6.79 2.16 3.14
CA GLU A 171 5.99 2.29 1.93
C GLU A 171 6.93 2.49 0.73
N VAL A 172 6.97 1.51 -0.18
CA VAL A 172 7.85 1.54 -1.37
C VAL A 172 7.09 2.02 -2.60
N LEU A 173 5.79 1.71 -2.67
CA LEU A 173 4.84 2.14 -3.70
C LEU A 173 3.46 2.28 -3.04
N ASP A 174 2.52 2.97 -3.68
CA ASP A 174 1.14 3.13 -3.18
C ASP A 174 0.47 1.77 -2.86
N GLY A 175 0.32 1.47 -1.57
CA GLY A 175 -0.27 0.22 -1.08
C GLY A 175 0.70 -0.97 -1.08
N VAL A 176 2.01 -0.72 -1.13
CA VAL A 176 3.08 -1.71 -1.01
C VAL A 176 3.96 -1.38 0.20
N PHE A 177 3.82 -2.16 1.26
CA PHE A 177 4.56 -2.02 2.51
C PHE A 177 5.54 -3.18 2.69
N LEU A 178 6.83 -2.88 2.72
CA LEU A 178 7.91 -3.87 2.84
C LEU A 178 8.84 -3.50 3.99
N THR A 179 9.67 -4.45 4.43
CA THR A 179 10.84 -4.11 5.25
C THR A 179 11.95 -3.56 4.38
N GLU A 180 12.92 -2.83 4.96
CA GLU A 180 14.13 -2.42 4.23
C GLU A 180 14.89 -3.64 3.68
N GLU A 181 14.92 -4.75 4.42
CA GLU A 181 15.55 -6.01 4.00
C GLU A 181 14.81 -6.63 2.80
N ASP A 182 13.49 -6.62 2.81
CA ASP A 182 12.68 -7.10 1.68
C ASP A 182 12.80 -6.19 0.46
N ALA A 183 12.83 -4.88 0.64
CA ALA A 183 12.94 -3.92 -0.46
C ALA A 183 14.34 -3.91 -1.09
N TYR A 184 15.40 -3.86 -0.26
CA TYR A 184 16.77 -3.58 -0.71
C TYR A 184 17.75 -4.74 -0.51
N GLY A 185 17.48 -5.67 0.41
CA GLY A 185 18.35 -6.81 0.74
C GLY A 185 19.33 -6.52 1.89
N GLU A 186 19.97 -7.58 2.40
CA GLU A 186 20.99 -7.46 3.46
C GLU A 186 22.17 -6.59 3.00
N GLY A 187 22.46 -5.51 3.74
CA GLY A 187 23.63 -4.65 3.51
C GLY A 187 23.31 -3.22 3.07
N PHE A 188 22.05 -2.88 2.83
CA PHE A 188 21.62 -1.48 2.72
C PHE A 188 21.41 -0.91 4.13
N VAL A 189 22.41 -0.17 4.63
CA VAL A 189 22.23 0.64 5.84
C VAL A 189 21.71 2.00 5.41
N VAL A 190 20.44 2.29 5.71
CA VAL A 190 19.90 3.65 5.61
C VAL A 190 20.43 4.46 6.81
N VAL A 191 21.65 5.00 6.66
CA VAL A 191 22.31 5.82 7.70
C VAL A 191 21.56 7.13 7.90
#